data_AF-M7WGP6-F1
#
_entry.id   AF-M7WGP6-F1
#
_cell.length_a   1.000
_cell.length_b   1.000
_cell.length_c   1.000
_cell.angle_alpha   90.00
_cell.angle_beta   90.00
_cell.angle_gamma   90.00
#
_symmetry.space_group_name_H-M   'P 1'
#
loop_
_entity.id
_entity.type
_entity.pdbx_description
1 polymer ?
#
loop_
_entity_poly.entity_id
_entity_poly.type
_entity_poly.pdbx_seq_one_letter_code
_entity_poly.pdbx_strand_id
1 'polypeptide(L)'
;MSTTARTEPAISDALARDFPEVAQLPKEDLQTLLEDPAYFDAYFNTMSQALAYHQAIEQKMRENVDLAERSEAMKPDLKRLREYTARLFNEANELKQRWAYLDDAQREAYKRFSQPAQLSRYRAATTVQEHLSDSLVSAFLSGEGDDESFLKQYREVRKVYHKRQIGLQKWDEGKVVWMG
;
A
#
# COMPACT_ATOMS: atom_id res chain seq x y z
N MET A 1 16.77 74.02 -61.65
CA MET A 1 15.46 73.38 -61.86
C MET A 1 15.27 72.39 -60.73
N SER A 2 14.49 72.79 -59.72
CA SER A 2 14.25 71.98 -58.53
C SER A 2 13.14 70.97 -58.83
N THR A 3 13.49 69.68 -58.83
CA THR A 3 12.52 68.59 -58.96
C THR A 3 11.82 68.44 -57.62
N THR A 4 10.61 69.00 -57.52
CA THR A 4 9.73 68.88 -56.35
C THR A 4 9.34 67.40 -56.20
N ALA A 5 9.93 66.71 -55.23
CA ALA A 5 9.49 65.38 -54.84
C ALA A 5 8.02 65.48 -54.41
N ARG A 6 7.14 64.73 -55.09
CA ARG A 6 5.75 64.59 -54.67
C ARG A 6 5.75 63.82 -53.34
N THR A 7 5.57 64.52 -52.25
CA THR A 7 5.25 63.91 -50.96
C THR A 7 3.80 63.43 -51.05
N GLU A 8 3.60 62.14 -51.27
CA GLU A 8 2.27 61.54 -51.20
C GLU A 8 1.71 61.72 -49.77
N PRO A 9 0.39 62.01 -49.62
CA PRO A 9 -0.19 62.22 -48.29
C PRO A 9 -0.07 60.93 -47.47
N ALA A 10 0.44 61.06 -46.24
CA ALA A 10 0.52 59.95 -45.31
C ALA A 10 -0.88 59.36 -45.10
N ILE A 11 -1.05 58.08 -45.45
CA ILE A 11 -2.31 57.35 -45.25
C ILE A 11 -2.57 57.29 -43.74
N SER A 12 -3.57 58.02 -43.25
CA SER A 12 -3.96 58.05 -41.83
C SER A 12 -5.24 57.23 -41.61
N ASP A 13 -5.15 55.92 -41.84
CA ASP A 13 -6.23 54.96 -41.58
C ASP A 13 -5.89 54.04 -40.39
N ALA A 14 -6.84 53.24 -39.91
CA ALA A 14 -6.65 52.27 -38.82
C ALA A 14 -5.47 51.33 -39.08
N LEU A 15 -5.30 50.88 -40.34
CA LEU A 15 -4.16 50.06 -40.75
C LEU A 15 -2.81 50.77 -40.52
N ALA A 16 -2.75 52.08 -40.74
CA ALA A 16 -1.53 52.87 -40.56
C ALA A 16 -1.22 53.17 -39.08
N ARG A 17 -2.23 53.08 -38.20
CA ARG A 17 -2.06 53.19 -36.74
C ARG A 17 -1.55 51.89 -36.14
N ASP A 18 -2.09 50.78 -36.62
CA ASP A 18 -1.77 49.44 -36.09
C ASP A 18 -0.47 48.88 -36.71
N PHE A 19 -0.15 49.26 -37.95
CA PHE A 19 1.04 48.83 -38.69
C PHE A 19 1.77 50.03 -39.32
N PRO A 20 2.42 50.89 -38.51
CA PRO A 20 3.06 52.11 -38.98
C PRO A 20 4.21 51.85 -39.98
N GLU A 21 4.82 50.68 -39.93
CA GLU A 21 5.86 50.24 -40.87
C GLU A 21 5.30 50.03 -42.29
N VAL A 22 4.06 49.52 -42.39
CA VAL A 22 3.37 49.30 -43.68
C VAL A 22 2.88 50.61 -44.27
N ALA A 23 2.53 51.59 -43.43
CA ALA A 23 2.09 52.91 -43.87
C ALA A 23 3.20 53.77 -44.49
N GLN A 24 4.47 53.39 -44.29
CA GLN A 24 5.64 54.10 -44.84
C GLN A 24 6.11 53.52 -46.19
N LEU A 25 5.54 52.39 -46.63
CA LEU A 25 5.87 51.80 -47.93
C LEU A 25 5.27 52.62 -49.08
N PRO A 26 5.99 52.74 -50.21
CA PRO A 26 5.44 53.37 -51.41
C PRO A 26 4.28 52.53 -51.97
N LYS A 27 3.39 53.20 -52.70
CA LYS A 27 2.18 52.57 -53.25
C LYS A 27 2.48 51.38 -54.16
N GLU A 28 3.55 51.44 -54.94
CA GLU A 28 3.98 50.34 -55.81
C GLU A 28 4.36 49.08 -55.00
N ASP A 29 5.03 49.26 -53.86
CA ASP A 29 5.40 48.15 -52.97
C ASP A 29 4.16 47.58 -52.25
N LEU A 30 3.19 48.42 -51.89
CA LEU A 30 1.91 47.99 -51.32
C LEU A 30 1.06 47.20 -52.32
N GLN A 31 1.05 47.60 -53.59
CA GLN A 31 0.39 46.84 -54.66
C GLN A 31 1.08 45.50 -54.89
N THR A 32 2.42 45.48 -54.90
CA THR A 32 3.21 44.25 -55.02
C THR A 32 2.96 43.31 -53.84
N LEU A 33 2.86 43.84 -52.61
CA LEU A 33 2.47 43.10 -51.40
C LEU A 33 1.06 42.49 -51.48
N LEU A 34 0.15 43.10 -52.23
CA LEU A 34 -1.23 42.60 -52.39
C LEU A 34 -1.34 41.57 -53.53
N GLU A 35 -0.51 41.71 -54.56
CA GLU A 35 -0.56 40.93 -55.80
C GLU A 35 0.36 39.70 -55.77
N ASP A 36 1.48 39.75 -55.04
CA ASP A 36 2.45 38.65 -54.89
C ASP A 36 2.46 38.09 -53.46
N PRO A 37 1.84 36.91 -53.22
CA PRO A 37 1.85 36.24 -51.93
C PRO A 37 3.25 35.90 -51.41
N ALA A 38 4.20 35.59 -52.29
CA ALA A 38 5.56 35.23 -51.87
C ALA A 38 6.32 36.47 -51.38
N TYR A 39 6.09 37.63 -52.01
CA TYR A 39 6.63 38.91 -51.55
C TYR A 39 5.99 39.34 -50.22
N PHE A 40 4.68 39.14 -50.05
CA PHE A 40 4.01 39.36 -48.78
C PHE A 40 4.61 38.50 -47.66
N ASP A 41 4.76 37.20 -47.88
CA ASP A 41 5.33 36.29 -46.88
C ASP A 41 6.77 36.68 -46.53
N ALA A 42 7.59 37.05 -47.51
CA ALA A 42 8.93 37.53 -47.27
C ALA A 42 8.94 38.80 -46.40
N TYR A 43 8.12 39.80 -46.74
CA TYR A 43 8.00 41.04 -45.99
C TYR A 43 7.46 40.80 -44.57
N PHE A 44 6.38 40.02 -44.43
CA PHE A 44 5.80 39.68 -43.13
C PHE A 44 6.83 39.03 -42.21
N ASN A 45 7.63 38.09 -42.72
CA ASN A 45 8.67 37.42 -41.95
C ASN A 45 9.88 38.31 -41.61
N THR A 46 9.98 39.51 -42.20
CA THR A 46 10.96 40.52 -41.77
C THR A 46 10.44 41.44 -40.66
N MET A 47 9.11 41.45 -40.41
CA MET A 47 8.52 42.29 -39.37
C MET A 47 9.02 41.85 -37.99
N SER A 48 9.33 42.83 -37.13
CA SER A 48 9.86 42.61 -35.79
C SER A 48 8.97 41.70 -34.94
N GLN A 49 7.65 41.87 -35.05
CA GLN A 49 6.66 41.07 -34.33
C GLN A 49 6.60 39.61 -34.83
N ALA A 50 6.69 39.38 -36.14
CA ALA A 50 6.71 38.03 -36.71
C ALA A 50 8.00 37.28 -36.33
N LEU A 51 9.15 37.96 -36.41
CA LEU A 51 10.44 37.42 -35.96
C LEU A 51 10.43 37.05 -34.48
N ALA A 52 9.87 37.92 -33.62
CA ALA A 52 9.73 37.64 -32.19
C ALA A 52 8.83 36.42 -31.92
N TYR A 53 7.74 36.28 -32.68
CA TYR A 53 6.86 35.11 -32.60
C TYR A 53 7.57 33.82 -33.03
N HIS A 54 8.30 33.84 -34.16
CA HIS A 54 9.07 32.69 -34.64
C HIS A 54 10.12 32.25 -33.61
N GLN A 55 10.87 33.21 -33.05
CA GLN A 55 11.85 32.93 -32.00
C GLN A 55 11.20 32.32 -30.75
N ALA A 56 10.03 32.84 -30.33
CA ALA A 56 9.30 32.30 -29.19
C ALA A 56 8.81 30.87 -29.45
N ILE A 57 8.31 30.58 -30.65
CA ILE A 57 7.87 29.24 -31.06
C ILE A 57 9.05 28.28 -31.06
N GLU A 58 10.18 28.64 -31.67
CA GLU A 58 11.38 27.81 -31.68
C GLU A 58 11.88 27.50 -30.27
N GLN A 59 11.91 28.52 -29.41
CA GLN A 59 12.32 28.35 -28.02
C GLN A 59 11.40 27.37 -27.29
N LYS A 60 10.07 27.50 -27.48
CA LYS A 60 9.09 26.57 -26.89
C LYS A 60 9.20 25.16 -27.45
N MET A 61 9.50 25.02 -28.74
CA MET A 61 9.75 23.71 -29.36
C MET A 61 10.98 23.04 -28.73
N ARG A 62 12.09 23.77 -28.56
CA ARG A 62 13.29 23.25 -27.89
C ARG A 62 13.00 22.83 -26.45
N GLU A 63 12.32 23.68 -25.68
CA GLU A 63 11.93 23.37 -24.29
C GLU A 63 11.04 22.13 -24.20
N ASN A 64 10.13 21.94 -25.14
CA ASN A 64 9.24 20.77 -25.18
C ASN A 64 10.02 19.49 -25.52
N VAL A 65 10.91 19.54 -26.51
CA VAL A 65 11.79 18.41 -26.86
C VAL A 65 12.65 18.02 -25.66
N ASP A 66 13.31 18.98 -25.02
CA ASP A 66 14.11 18.75 -23.82
C ASP A 66 13.29 18.09 -22.70
N LEU A 67 12.06 18.55 -22.48
CA LEU A 67 11.17 17.99 -21.47
C LEU A 67 10.75 16.56 -21.82
N ALA A 68 10.44 16.31 -23.09
CA ALA A 68 10.09 14.99 -23.58
C ALA A 68 11.26 14.01 -23.41
N GLU A 69 12.48 14.42 -23.73
CA GLU A 69 13.69 13.61 -23.56
C GLU A 69 13.96 13.28 -22.09
N ARG A 70 13.84 14.26 -21.19
CA ARG A 70 13.98 14.03 -19.74
C ARG A 70 12.91 13.09 -19.22
N SER A 71 11.67 13.25 -19.67
CA SER A 71 10.55 12.38 -19.31
C SER A 71 10.80 10.94 -19.78
N GLU A 72 11.25 10.76 -21.03
CA GLU A 72 11.58 9.46 -21.59
C GLU A 72 12.73 8.79 -20.84
N ALA A 73 13.77 9.55 -20.50
CA ALA A 73 14.92 9.07 -19.75
C ALA A 73 14.56 8.56 -18.34
N MET A 74 13.53 9.13 -17.69
CA MET A 74 13.08 8.70 -16.35
C MET A 74 12.17 7.47 -16.36
N LYS A 75 11.50 7.16 -17.48
CA LYS A 75 10.53 6.05 -17.56
C LYS A 75 11.12 4.68 -17.16
N PRO A 76 12.34 4.28 -17.59
CA PRO A 76 12.89 2.98 -17.24
C PRO A 76 13.09 2.80 -15.74
N ASP A 77 13.60 3.84 -15.05
CA ASP A 77 13.87 3.79 -13.63
C ASP A 77 12.56 3.80 -12.81
N LEU A 78 11.57 4.60 -13.21
CA LEU A 78 10.23 4.58 -12.61
C LEU A 78 9.56 3.22 -12.78
N LYS A 79 9.67 2.60 -13.96
CA LYS A 79 9.13 1.26 -14.23
C LYS A 79 9.82 0.22 -13.34
N ARG A 80 11.15 0.25 -13.24
CA ARG A 80 11.92 -0.65 -12.37
C ARG A 80 11.53 -0.49 -10.91
N LEU A 81 11.43 0.74 -10.42
CA LEU A 81 11.03 1.02 -9.03
C LEU A 81 9.62 0.51 -8.74
N ARG A 82 8.69 0.71 -9.69
CA ARG A 82 7.31 0.21 -9.58
C ARG A 82 7.27 -1.32 -9.51
N GLU A 83 8.00 -2.00 -10.39
CA GLU A 83 8.08 -3.46 -10.42
C GLU A 83 8.70 -4.03 -9.14
N TYR A 84 9.78 -3.40 -8.66
CA TYR A 84 10.43 -3.78 -7.40
C TYR A 84 9.49 -3.60 -6.20
N THR A 85 8.80 -2.46 -6.12
CA THR A 85 7.84 -2.18 -5.04
C THR A 85 6.66 -3.16 -5.09
N ALA A 86 6.14 -3.47 -6.28
CA ALA A 86 5.07 -4.45 -6.45
C ALA A 86 5.50 -5.85 -5.97
N ARG A 87 6.74 -6.27 -6.29
CA ARG A 87 7.30 -7.53 -5.80
C ARG A 87 7.37 -7.55 -4.27
N LEU A 88 7.95 -6.53 -3.65
CA LEU A 88 8.05 -6.44 -2.19
C LEU A 88 6.68 -6.43 -1.51
N PHE A 89 5.72 -5.73 -2.09
CA PHE A 89 4.35 -5.70 -1.59
C PHE A 89 3.68 -7.09 -1.65
N ASN A 90 3.87 -7.81 -2.76
CA ASN A 90 3.36 -9.18 -2.89
C ASN A 90 4.00 -10.12 -1.87
N GLU A 91 5.33 -10.07 -1.73
CA GLU A 91 6.07 -10.88 -0.75
C GLU A 91 5.62 -10.60 0.69
N ALA A 92 5.44 -9.33 1.05
CA ALA A 92 4.93 -8.94 2.36
C ALA A 92 3.51 -9.49 2.62
N ASN A 93 2.63 -9.47 1.61
CA ASN A 93 1.29 -10.03 1.74
C ASN A 93 1.31 -11.56 1.86
N GLU A 94 2.15 -12.25 1.11
CA GLU A 94 2.35 -13.70 1.24
C GLU A 94 2.85 -14.07 2.64
N LEU A 95 3.85 -13.34 3.16
CA LEU A 95 4.35 -13.53 4.52
C LEU A 95 3.26 -13.27 5.56
N LYS A 96 2.45 -12.22 5.39
CA LYS A 96 1.32 -11.91 6.28
C LYS A 96 0.28 -13.04 6.31
N GLN A 97 -0.06 -13.61 5.15
CA GLN A 97 -0.98 -14.74 5.07
C GLN A 97 -0.40 -16.00 5.72
N ARG A 98 0.88 -16.30 5.44
CA ARG A 98 1.58 -17.42 6.07
C ARG A 98 1.67 -17.25 7.59
N TRP A 99 1.94 -16.03 8.07
CA TRP A 99 1.97 -15.74 9.49
C TRP A 99 0.62 -16.02 10.16
N ALA A 100 -0.49 -15.55 9.57
CA ALA A 100 -1.83 -15.79 10.12
C ALA A 100 -2.11 -17.30 10.25
N TYR A 101 -1.78 -18.09 9.22
CA TYR A 101 -1.90 -19.54 9.29
C TYR A 101 -1.05 -20.18 10.40
N LEU A 102 0.20 -19.74 10.54
CA LEU A 102 1.11 -20.26 11.57
C LEU A 102 0.68 -19.86 12.98
N ASP A 103 0.21 -18.63 13.19
CA ASP A 103 -0.33 -18.16 14.48
C ASP A 103 -1.56 -18.98 14.89
N ASP A 104 -2.49 -19.23 13.96
CA ASP A 104 -3.66 -20.07 14.23
C ASP A 104 -3.26 -21.52 14.55
N ALA A 105 -2.34 -22.11 13.77
CA ALA A 105 -1.83 -23.46 14.01
C ALA A 105 -1.11 -23.55 15.38
N GLN A 106 -0.33 -22.52 15.72
CA GLN A 106 0.32 -22.41 17.01
C GLN A 106 -0.71 -22.35 18.14
N ARG A 107 -1.71 -21.46 18.05
CA ARG A 107 -2.76 -21.32 19.07
C ARG A 107 -3.51 -22.63 19.29
N GLU A 108 -3.88 -23.34 18.23
CA GLU A 108 -4.57 -24.62 18.36
C GLU A 108 -3.67 -25.68 19.00
N ALA A 109 -2.38 -25.73 18.65
CA ALA A 109 -1.42 -26.63 19.31
C ALA A 109 -1.27 -26.32 20.82
N TYR A 110 -1.19 -25.04 21.20
CA TYR A 110 -1.07 -24.61 22.60
C TYR A 110 -2.38 -24.69 23.39
N LYS A 111 -3.55 -24.74 22.73
CA LYS A 111 -4.86 -24.79 23.39
C LYS A 111 -4.98 -25.94 24.38
N ARG A 112 -4.43 -27.11 24.09
CA ARG A 112 -4.42 -28.26 25.01
C ARG A 112 -3.59 -27.98 26.26
N PHE A 113 -2.56 -27.15 26.15
CA PHE A 113 -1.69 -26.76 27.26
C PHE A 113 -2.18 -25.54 28.01
N SER A 114 -3.19 -24.84 27.50
CA SER A 114 -3.80 -23.68 28.16
C SER A 114 -4.27 -24.00 29.59
N GLN A 115 -4.19 -23.00 30.46
CA GLN A 115 -4.63 -23.09 31.84
C GLN A 115 -6.06 -23.67 31.98
N PRO A 116 -7.07 -23.23 31.20
CA PRO A 116 -8.42 -23.81 31.28
C PRO A 116 -8.47 -25.28 30.85
N ALA A 117 -7.73 -25.66 29.80
CA ALA A 117 -7.69 -27.05 29.34
C ALA A 117 -7.03 -27.98 30.37
N GLN A 118 -5.94 -27.55 31.00
CA GLN A 118 -5.29 -28.31 32.07
C GLN A 118 -6.15 -28.41 33.31
N LEU A 119 -6.83 -27.33 33.71
CA LEU A 119 -7.78 -27.36 34.83
C LEU A 119 -8.94 -28.32 34.56
N SER A 120 -9.53 -28.29 33.37
CA SER A 120 -10.59 -29.22 32.96
C SER A 120 -10.12 -30.68 33.04
N ARG A 121 -8.92 -30.99 32.51
CA ARG A 121 -8.32 -32.32 32.61
C ARG A 121 -8.08 -32.74 34.06
N TYR A 122 -7.65 -31.81 34.91
CA TYR A 122 -7.40 -32.09 36.32
C TYR A 122 -8.69 -32.38 37.09
N ARG A 123 -9.77 -31.63 36.82
CA ARG A 123 -11.12 -31.91 37.33
C ARG A 123 -11.60 -33.29 36.89
N ALA A 124 -11.53 -33.59 35.59
CA ALA A 124 -11.93 -34.89 35.06
C ALA A 124 -11.14 -36.05 35.70
N ALA A 125 -9.82 -35.91 35.84
CA ALA A 125 -8.98 -36.89 36.52
C ALA A 125 -9.35 -37.06 38.00
N THR A 126 -9.87 -36.02 38.66
CA THR A 126 -10.35 -36.11 40.05
C THR A 126 -11.65 -36.89 40.13
N THR A 127 -12.61 -36.62 39.24
CA THR A 127 -13.86 -37.38 39.09
C THR A 127 -13.61 -38.86 38.81
N VAL A 128 -12.65 -39.18 37.93
CA VAL A 128 -12.27 -40.58 37.64
C VAL A 128 -11.78 -41.30 38.90
N GLN A 129 -11.07 -40.62 39.82
CA GLN A 129 -10.65 -41.27 41.07
C GLN A 129 -11.78 -41.46 42.07
N GLU A 130 -12.78 -40.59 42.06
CA GLU A 130 -14.00 -40.81 42.85
C GLU A 130 -14.68 -42.09 42.38
N HIS A 131 -14.95 -42.20 41.07
CA HIS A 131 -15.57 -43.39 40.47
C HIS A 131 -14.76 -44.66 40.68
N LEU A 132 -13.43 -44.58 40.64
CA LEU A 132 -12.56 -45.72 40.96
C LEU A 132 -12.73 -46.15 42.42
N SER A 133 -12.81 -45.19 43.35
CA SER A 133 -13.05 -45.52 44.76
C SER A 133 -14.43 -46.13 44.99
N ASP A 134 -15.47 -45.66 44.31
CA ASP A 134 -16.82 -46.22 44.38
C ASP A 134 -16.88 -47.64 43.81
N SER A 135 -16.16 -47.87 42.71
CA SER A 135 -16.09 -49.18 42.05
C SER A 135 -15.37 -50.21 42.93
N LEU A 136 -14.29 -49.82 43.61
CA LEU A 136 -13.61 -50.68 44.60
C LEU A 136 -14.54 -51.04 45.76
N VAL A 137 -15.33 -50.08 46.25
CA VAL A 137 -16.33 -50.35 47.31
C VAL A 137 -17.40 -51.31 46.80
N SER A 138 -17.93 -51.09 45.59
CA SER A 138 -18.94 -51.97 45.00
C SER A 138 -18.43 -53.39 44.83
N ALA A 139 -17.21 -53.57 44.31
CA ALA A 139 -16.59 -54.88 44.12
C ALA A 139 -16.37 -55.62 45.46
N PHE A 140 -15.89 -54.90 46.47
CA PHE A 140 -15.74 -55.45 47.81
C PHE A 140 -17.08 -55.89 48.42
N LEU A 141 -18.12 -55.07 48.29
CA LEU A 141 -19.47 -55.39 48.77
C LEU A 141 -20.12 -56.57 48.01
N SER A 142 -19.73 -56.82 46.76
CA SER A 142 -20.13 -58.01 46.01
C SER A 142 -19.30 -59.27 46.33
N GLY A 143 -18.36 -59.18 47.27
CA GLY A 143 -17.50 -60.29 47.69
C GLY A 143 -16.31 -60.55 46.76
N GLU A 144 -15.93 -59.58 45.92
CA GLU A 144 -14.74 -59.66 45.08
C GLU A 144 -13.51 -59.13 45.84
N GLY A 145 -12.55 -60.02 46.11
CA GLY A 145 -11.28 -59.69 46.77
C GLY A 145 -11.28 -60.00 48.28
N ASP A 146 -10.13 -59.82 48.91
CA ASP A 146 -9.96 -59.95 50.36
C ASP A 146 -9.85 -58.57 51.05
N ASP A 147 -10.09 -58.56 52.36
CA ASP A 147 -10.11 -57.33 53.16
C ASP A 147 -8.79 -56.55 53.07
N GLU A 148 -7.66 -57.25 53.06
CA GLU A 148 -6.33 -56.63 53.06
C GLU A 148 -6.03 -55.95 51.72
N SER A 149 -6.36 -56.59 50.60
CA SER A 149 -6.19 -56.00 49.26
C SER A 149 -7.13 -54.82 49.05
N PHE A 150 -8.39 -54.93 49.47
CA PHE A 150 -9.35 -53.82 49.39
C PHE A 150 -8.86 -52.60 50.16
N LEU A 151 -8.48 -52.78 51.44
CA LEU A 151 -8.03 -51.67 52.29
C LEU A 151 -6.81 -50.97 51.70
N LYS A 152 -5.85 -51.74 51.17
CA LYS A 152 -4.64 -51.20 50.55
C LYS A 152 -4.97 -50.39 49.29
N GLN A 153 -5.79 -50.94 48.39
CA GLN A 153 -6.14 -50.29 47.12
C GLN A 153 -7.01 -49.05 47.35
N TYR A 154 -8.05 -49.17 48.17
CA TYR A 154 -8.96 -48.08 48.48
C TYR A 154 -8.23 -46.90 49.12
N ARG A 155 -7.31 -47.15 50.06
CA ARG A 155 -6.50 -46.10 50.70
C ARG A 155 -5.64 -45.36 49.69
N GLU A 156 -4.98 -46.05 48.76
CA GLU A 156 -4.15 -45.39 47.76
C GLU A 156 -4.98 -44.55 46.77
N VAL A 157 -6.15 -45.05 46.34
CA VAL A 157 -7.06 -44.28 45.46
C VAL A 157 -7.58 -43.03 46.18
N ARG A 158 -8.10 -43.16 47.41
CA ARG A 158 -8.62 -42.02 48.20
C ARG A 158 -7.54 -40.99 48.51
N LYS A 159 -6.31 -41.43 48.81
CA LYS A 159 -5.16 -40.53 49.01
C LYS A 159 -4.87 -39.69 47.77
N VAL A 160 -4.91 -40.28 46.58
CA VAL A 160 -4.73 -39.54 45.31
C VAL A 160 -5.91 -38.58 45.07
N TYR A 161 -7.14 -39.03 45.31
CA TYR A 161 -8.33 -38.17 45.20
C TYR A 161 -8.22 -36.93 46.10
N HIS A 162 -7.96 -37.09 47.40
CA HIS A 162 -7.88 -35.97 48.34
C HIS A 162 -6.73 -35.01 48.01
N LYS A 163 -5.58 -35.52 47.58
CA LYS A 163 -4.50 -34.67 47.06
C LYS A 163 -4.95 -33.83 45.87
N ARG A 164 -5.73 -34.41 44.94
CA ARG A 164 -6.26 -33.70 43.78
C ARG A 164 -7.31 -32.66 44.16
N GLN A 165 -8.20 -32.98 45.10
CA GLN A 165 -9.18 -32.02 45.65
C GLN A 165 -8.50 -30.81 46.29
N ILE A 166 -7.48 -31.02 47.12
CA ILE A 166 -6.69 -29.91 47.70
C ILE A 166 -6.02 -29.08 46.61
N GLY A 167 -5.50 -29.73 45.57
CA GLY A 167 -4.94 -29.04 44.40
C GLY A 167 -5.96 -28.17 43.68
N LEU A 168 -7.18 -28.68 43.46
CA LEU A 168 -8.29 -27.94 42.85
C LEU A 168 -8.71 -26.75 43.70
N GLN A 169 -8.86 -26.95 45.01
CA GLN A 169 -9.20 -25.88 45.94
C GLN A 169 -8.15 -24.75 45.89
N LYS A 170 -6.86 -25.10 45.93
CA LYS A 170 -5.78 -24.10 45.80
C LYS A 170 -5.81 -23.37 44.46
N TRP A 171 -6.21 -24.06 43.39
CA TRP A 171 -6.37 -23.46 42.07
C TRP A 171 -7.52 -22.46 42.04
N ASP A 172 -8.68 -22.84 42.59
CA ASP A 172 -9.87 -21.97 42.69
C ASP A 172 -9.61 -20.76 43.61
N GLU A 173 -8.76 -20.91 44.63
CA GLU A 173 -8.26 -19.84 45.50
C GLU A 173 -7.19 -18.94 44.82
N GLY A 174 -6.79 -19.22 43.58
CA GLY A 174 -5.76 -18.45 42.87
C GLY A 174 -4.34 -18.64 43.39
N LYS A 175 -4.10 -19.65 44.24
CA LYS A 175 -2.77 -19.96 44.82
C LYS A 175 -1.88 -20.79 43.89
N VAL A 176 -2.38 -21.15 42.71
CA VAL A 176 -1.62 -21.85 41.67
C VAL A 176 -1.25 -20.87 40.57
N VAL A 177 0.05 -20.63 40.41
CA VAL A 177 0.59 -19.81 39.32
C VAL A 177 0.82 -20.71 38.11
N TRP A 178 0.18 -20.38 37.00
CA TRP A 178 0.46 -21.01 35.71
C TRP A 178 1.62 -20.27 35.06
N MET A 179 2.81 -20.88 35.01
CA MET A 179 3.92 -20.37 34.22
C MET A 179 3.76 -20.89 32.79
N GLY A 180 3.34 -20.00 31.90
CA GLY A 180 3.26 -20.23 30.46
C GLY A 180 4.58 -19.98 29.75
#